data_AF-A0A524AQ65-F1
#
_entry.id   AF-A0A524AQ65-F1
#
_cell.length_a   1.000
_cell.length_b   1.000
_cell.length_c   1.000
_cell.angle_alpha   90.00
_cell.angle_beta   90.00
_cell.angle_gamma   90.00
#
_symmetry.space_group_name_H-M   'P 1'
#
loop_
_entity.id
_entity.type
_entity.pdbx_description
1 polymer ?
#
loop_
_entity_poly.entity_id
_entity_poly.type
_entity_poly.pdbx_seq_one_letter_code
_entity_poly.pdbx_strand_id
1 'polypeptide(L)'
;MSINEIITAVLIFLGAVVMFLSVLGMKQVLQLLADSRYIRRWQILLSLTIFFLVGYLAALALVLTGMMDPLAMLTGLIFFFGAMFVLLVVWLGHLTIDDLIKTTVSKEQLKQVVQQRTEELITAIEKLEQEITDRKRVEKALRELEEKWRSLGLVQE
;
A
#
# COMPACT_ATOMS: atom_id res chain seq x y z
N MET A 1 41.11 -1.99 -30.27
CA MET A 1 39.65 -2.04 -30.30
C MET A 1 39.14 -1.23 -31.46
N SER A 2 38.20 -1.78 -32.23
CA SER A 2 37.48 -1.03 -33.26
C SER A 2 36.57 0.03 -32.62
N ILE A 3 36.20 1.08 -33.36
CA ILE A 3 35.22 2.09 -32.90
C ILE A 3 33.91 1.43 -32.47
N ASN A 4 33.47 0.39 -33.19
CA ASN A 4 32.24 -0.34 -32.90
C ASN A 4 32.31 -1.07 -31.55
N GLU A 5 33.46 -1.68 -31.22
CA GLU A 5 33.67 -2.32 -29.90
C GLU A 5 33.61 -1.28 -28.77
N ILE A 6 34.21 -0.10 -28.96
CA ILE A 6 34.21 0.97 -27.94
C ILE A 6 32.78 1.46 -27.70
N ILE A 7 32.02 1.74 -28.75
CA ILE A 7 30.62 2.17 -28.66
C ILE A 7 29.78 1.10 -27.94
N THR A 8 29.95 -0.17 -28.32
CA THR A 8 29.24 -1.31 -27.72
C THR A 8 29.59 -1.45 -26.23
N ALA A 9 30.86 -1.36 -25.87
CA ALA A 9 31.32 -1.44 -24.49
C ALA A 9 30.77 -0.31 -23.61
N VAL A 10 30.75 0.93 -24.11
CA VAL A 10 30.18 2.08 -23.40
C VAL A 10 28.67 1.91 -23.17
N LEU A 11 27.93 1.43 -24.16
CA LEU A 11 26.49 1.16 -24.03
C LEU A 11 26.20 0.06 -23.00
N ILE A 12 26.97 -1.04 -23.03
CA ILE A 12 26.85 -2.14 -22.05
C ILE A 12 27.18 -1.63 -20.65
N PHE A 13 28.24 -0.84 -20.50
CA PHE A 13 28.62 -0.26 -19.21
C PHE A 13 27.52 0.63 -18.64
N LEU A 14 26.93 1.50 -19.45
CA LEU A 14 25.83 2.37 -19.03
C LEU A 14 24.60 1.56 -18.61
N GLY A 15 24.28 0.49 -19.35
CA GLY A 15 23.23 -0.47 -18.96
C GLY A 15 23.52 -1.16 -17.63
N ALA A 16 24.77 -1.56 -17.38
CA ALA A 16 25.17 -2.19 -16.11
C ALA A 16 25.01 -1.21 -14.92
N VAL A 17 25.31 0.08 -15.11
CA VAL A 17 25.09 1.12 -14.10
C VAL A 17 23.60 1.28 -13.78
N VAL A 18 22.74 1.32 -14.80
CA VAL A 18 21.28 1.39 -14.62
C VAL A 18 20.76 0.17 -13.85
N MET A 19 21.24 -1.03 -14.19
CA MET A 19 20.88 -2.26 -13.48
C MET A 19 21.34 -2.22 -12.02
N PHE A 20 22.55 -1.73 -11.75
CA PHE A 20 23.06 -1.61 -10.39
C PHE A 20 22.23 -0.64 -9.53
N LEU A 21 21.86 0.52 -10.07
CA LEU A 21 20.97 1.47 -9.39
C LEU A 21 19.59 0.86 -9.11
N SER A 22 19.07 0.05 -10.04
CA SER A 22 17.80 -0.64 -9.88
C SER A 22 17.82 -1.65 -8.72
N VAL A 23 18.94 -2.36 -8.51
CA VAL A 23 19.11 -3.27 -7.36
C VAL A 23 19.05 -2.54 -6.03
N LEU A 24 19.59 -1.32 -5.94
CA LEU A 24 19.55 -0.50 -4.73
C LEU A 24 18.12 -0.07 -4.38
N GLY A 25 17.36 0.41 -5.37
CA GLY A 25 15.94 0.80 -5.17
C GLY A 25 15.06 -0.39 -4.79
N MET A 26 15.31 -1.56 -5.38
CA MET A 26 14.56 -2.80 -5.10
C MET A 26 14.70 -3.26 -3.64
N LYS A 27 15.89 -3.10 -3.03
CA LYS A 27 16.14 -3.47 -1.63
C LYS A 27 15.32 -2.64 -0.65
N GLN A 28 15.12 -1.35 -0.91
CA GLN A 28 14.29 -0.47 -0.07
C GLN A 28 12.82 -0.91 -0.09
N VAL A 29 12.30 -1.26 -1.26
CA VAL A 29 10.92 -1.76 -1.43
C VAL A 29 10.73 -3.10 -0.70
N LEU A 30 11.71 -3.99 -0.76
CA LEU A 30 11.69 -5.29 -0.09
C LEU A 30 11.68 -5.16 1.44
N GLN A 31 12.35 -4.15 2.00
CA GLN A 31 12.33 -3.85 3.43
C GLN A 31 10.97 -3.31 3.91
N LEU A 32 10.31 -2.48 3.09
CA LEU A 32 8.97 -1.95 3.39
C LEU A 32 7.88 -3.03 3.32
N LEU A 33 8.08 -4.07 2.50
CA LEU A 33 7.12 -5.16 2.27
C LEU A 33 7.49 -6.46 2.99
N ALA A 34 8.44 -6.39 3.95
CA ALA A 34 9.04 -7.54 4.63
C ALA A 34 8.02 -8.48 5.30
N ASP A 35 6.87 -7.96 5.70
CA ASP A 35 5.84 -8.69 6.44
C ASP A 35 4.73 -9.29 5.54
N SER A 36 4.84 -9.12 4.22
CA SER A 36 3.77 -9.48 3.28
C SER A 36 4.05 -10.79 2.52
N ARG A 37 2.96 -11.49 2.13
CA ARG A 37 2.98 -12.70 1.28
C ARG A 37 3.63 -12.47 -0.11
N TYR A 38 3.90 -11.21 -0.48
CA TYR A 38 4.46 -10.82 -1.78
C TYR A 38 5.99 -10.88 -1.84
N ILE A 39 6.69 -11.00 -0.70
CA ILE A 39 8.16 -10.96 -0.66
C ILE A 39 8.83 -11.98 -1.58
N ARG A 40 8.26 -13.19 -1.73
CA ARG A 40 8.79 -14.23 -2.60
C ARG A 40 8.78 -13.82 -4.09
N ARG A 41 7.78 -13.05 -4.52
CA ARG A 41 7.69 -12.56 -5.91
C ARG A 41 8.68 -11.43 -6.17
N TRP A 42 8.83 -10.52 -5.21
CA TRP A 42 9.85 -9.46 -5.26
C TRP A 42 11.27 -10.04 -5.22
N GLN A 43 11.50 -11.13 -4.49
CA GLN A 43 12.76 -11.87 -4.54
C GLN A 43 13.06 -12.47 -5.92
N ILE A 44 12.04 -13.01 -6.62
CA ILE A 44 12.22 -13.52 -7.99
C ILE A 44 12.66 -12.39 -8.93
N LEU A 45 12.01 -11.22 -8.85
CA LEU A 45 12.42 -10.05 -9.63
C LEU A 45 13.84 -9.59 -9.30
N LEU A 46 14.21 -9.54 -8.00
CA LEU A 46 15.56 -9.19 -7.59
C LEU A 46 16.60 -10.19 -8.13
N SER A 47 16.30 -11.49 -8.02
CA SER A 47 17.14 -12.56 -8.56
C SER A 47 17.32 -12.41 -10.08
N LEU A 48 16.25 -12.06 -10.80
CA LEU A 48 16.29 -11.88 -12.24
C LEU A 48 17.11 -10.62 -12.62
N THR A 49 16.97 -9.52 -11.89
CA THR A 49 17.80 -8.31 -12.07
C THR A 49 19.29 -8.58 -11.80
N ILE A 50 19.63 -9.36 -10.77
CA ILE A 50 21.02 -9.76 -10.50
C ILE A 50 21.55 -10.63 -11.63
N PHE A 51 20.75 -11.58 -12.13
CA PHE A 51 21.11 -12.39 -13.30
C PHE A 51 21.42 -11.51 -14.53
N PHE A 52 20.59 -10.50 -14.79
CA PHE A 52 20.87 -9.51 -15.84
C PHE A 52 22.18 -8.78 -15.62
N LEU A 53 22.44 -8.28 -14.42
CA LEU A 53 23.68 -7.58 -14.10
C LEU A 53 24.92 -8.44 -14.39
N VAL A 54 24.89 -9.73 -14.01
CA VAL A 54 25.95 -10.69 -14.34
C VAL A 54 26.08 -10.86 -15.86
N GLY A 55 24.96 -10.96 -16.58
CA GLY A 55 24.94 -11.00 -18.05
C GLY A 55 25.57 -9.77 -18.70
N TYR A 56 25.31 -8.57 -18.18
CA TYR A 56 25.94 -7.33 -18.65
C TYR A 56 27.45 -7.32 -18.40
N LEU A 57 27.91 -7.78 -17.24
CA LEU A 57 29.35 -7.90 -16.94
C LEU A 57 30.03 -8.94 -17.84
N ALA A 58 29.38 -10.07 -18.09
CA ALA A 58 29.86 -11.09 -19.01
C ALA A 58 29.94 -10.58 -20.46
N ALA A 59 28.92 -9.86 -20.92
CA ALA A 59 28.90 -9.23 -22.23
C ALA A 59 30.02 -8.20 -22.37
N LEU A 60 30.25 -7.38 -21.34
CA LEU A 60 31.35 -6.42 -21.31
C LEU A 60 32.70 -7.15 -21.42
N ALA A 61 32.93 -8.20 -20.64
CA ALA A 61 34.16 -9.00 -20.70
C ALA A 61 34.37 -9.62 -22.09
N LEU A 62 33.32 -10.18 -22.72
CA LEU A 62 33.37 -10.75 -24.07
C LEU A 62 33.79 -9.71 -25.11
N VAL A 63 33.19 -8.52 -25.08
CA VAL A 63 33.56 -7.41 -25.97
C VAL A 63 35.01 -6.98 -25.76
N LEU A 64 35.49 -6.96 -24.51
CA LEU A 64 36.89 -6.61 -24.21
C LEU A 64 37.88 -7.67 -24.72
N THR A 65 37.52 -8.96 -24.66
CA THR A 65 38.33 -10.07 -25.21
C THR A 65 38.23 -10.23 -26.73
N GLY A 66 37.32 -9.52 -27.39
CA GLY A 66 37.10 -9.59 -28.84
C GLY A 66 36.36 -10.85 -29.32
N MET A 67 35.78 -11.64 -28.42
CA MET A 67 35.08 -12.88 -28.74
C MET A 67 33.62 -12.59 -29.12
N MET A 68 33.33 -12.49 -30.42
CA MET A 68 32.00 -12.10 -30.92
C MET A 68 31.02 -13.29 -31.01
N ASP A 69 31.49 -14.52 -31.23
CA ASP A 69 30.61 -15.68 -31.39
C ASP A 69 29.75 -15.97 -30.15
N PRO A 70 30.29 -15.96 -28.91
CA PRO A 70 29.47 -16.19 -27.71
C PRO A 70 28.53 -15.02 -27.39
N LEU A 71 28.83 -13.81 -27.89
CA LEU A 71 28.04 -12.61 -27.62
C LEU A 71 26.62 -12.74 -28.17
N ALA A 72 26.45 -13.31 -29.37
CA ALA A 72 25.14 -13.51 -29.98
C ALA A 72 24.26 -14.47 -29.14
N MET A 73 24.83 -15.57 -28.66
CA MET A 73 24.12 -16.54 -27.80
C MET A 73 23.75 -15.90 -26.46
N LEU A 74 24.67 -15.15 -25.84
CA LEU A 74 24.41 -14.43 -24.60
C LEU A 74 23.29 -13.40 -24.77
N THR A 75 23.30 -12.66 -25.89
CA THR A 75 22.27 -11.66 -26.20
C THR A 75 20.90 -12.31 -26.35
N GLY A 76 20.81 -13.45 -27.04
CA GLY A 76 19.56 -14.22 -27.16
C GLY A 76 19.03 -14.69 -25.81
N LEU A 77 19.91 -15.17 -24.93
CA LEU A 77 19.54 -15.59 -23.57
C LEU A 77 19.01 -14.41 -22.74
N ILE A 78 19.71 -13.28 -22.78
CA ILE A 78 19.31 -12.03 -22.11
C ILE A 78 17.94 -11.57 -22.64
N PHE A 79 17.70 -11.58 -23.96
CA PHE A 79 16.41 -11.20 -24.53
C PHE A 79 15.27 -12.13 -24.12
N PHE A 80 15.49 -13.44 -24.08
CA PHE A 80 14.48 -14.40 -23.64
C PHE A 80 14.06 -14.15 -22.18
N PHE A 81 15.04 -14.07 -21.26
CA PHE A 81 14.75 -13.73 -19.87
C PHE A 81 14.19 -12.31 -19.74
N GLY A 82 14.48 -11.42 -20.71
CA GLY A 82 14.05 -10.02 -20.69
C GLY A 82 12.55 -9.92 -20.94
N ALA A 83 12.05 -10.69 -21.91
CA ALA A 83 10.61 -10.80 -22.15
C ALA A 83 9.88 -11.40 -20.94
N MET A 84 10.45 -12.44 -20.31
CA MET A 84 9.91 -13.03 -19.07
C MET A 84 9.89 -12.01 -17.92
N PHE A 85 10.97 -11.23 -17.78
CA PHE A 85 11.08 -10.18 -16.77
C PHE A 85 10.01 -9.11 -16.95
N VAL A 86 9.82 -8.61 -18.18
CA VAL A 86 8.79 -7.61 -18.49
C VAL A 86 7.39 -8.13 -18.15
N LEU A 87 7.09 -9.39 -18.50
CA LEU A 87 5.80 -10.01 -18.17
C LEU A 87 5.59 -10.12 -16.64
N LEU A 88 6.62 -10.52 -15.89
CA LEU A 88 6.57 -10.58 -14.43
C LEU A 88 6.38 -9.20 -13.80
N VAL A 89 7.04 -8.16 -14.32
CA VAL A 89 6.90 -6.78 -13.85
C VAL A 89 5.47 -6.28 -14.05
N VAL A 90 4.89 -6.46 -15.24
CA VAL A 90 3.52 -6.04 -15.53
C VAL A 90 2.51 -6.79 -14.67
N TRP A 91 2.67 -8.11 -14.54
CA TRP A 91 1.82 -8.94 -13.68
C TRP A 91 1.88 -8.49 -12.21
N LEU A 92 3.08 -8.23 -11.68
CA LEU A 92 3.24 -7.80 -10.30
C LEU A 92 2.70 -6.39 -10.06
N GLY A 93 2.83 -5.50 -11.04
CA GLY A 93 2.25 -4.16 -11.02
C GLY A 93 0.74 -4.21 -10.82
N HIS A 94 0.02 -4.98 -11.63
CA HIS A 94 -1.43 -5.11 -11.52
C HIS A 94 -1.87 -5.60 -10.13
N LEU A 95 -1.20 -6.61 -9.59
CA LEU A 95 -1.54 -7.16 -8.26
C LEU A 95 -1.27 -6.16 -7.13
N THR A 96 -0.19 -5.40 -7.22
CA THR A 96 0.17 -4.41 -6.18
C THR A 96 -0.79 -3.23 -6.21
N ILE A 97 -1.16 -2.77 -7.42
CA ILE A 97 -2.13 -1.69 -7.60
C ILE A 97 -3.51 -2.10 -7.08
N ASP A 98 -3.97 -3.31 -7.38
CA ASP A 98 -5.25 -3.82 -6.88
C ASP A 98 -5.31 -3.90 -5.34
N ASP A 99 -4.20 -4.27 -4.69
CA ASP A 99 -4.11 -4.37 -3.23
C ASP A 99 -4.13 -2.97 -2.57
N LEU A 100 -3.48 -1.99 -3.20
CA LEU A 100 -3.51 -0.59 -2.78
C LEU A 100 -4.90 0.04 -2.92
N ILE A 101 -5.65 -0.32 -3.97
CA ILE A 101 -7.02 0.16 -4.19
C ILE A 101 -7.96 -0.35 -3.09
N LYS A 102 -7.87 -1.63 -2.71
CA LYS A 102 -8.73 -2.22 -1.67
C LYS A 102 -8.53 -1.58 -0.28
N THR A 103 -7.30 -1.26 0.07
CA THR A 103 -6.98 -0.64 1.37
C THR A 103 -7.52 0.78 1.47
N THR A 104 -7.51 1.53 0.37
CA THR A 104 -8.01 2.91 0.33
C THR A 104 -9.53 2.95 0.46
N VAL A 105 -10.24 2.06 -0.24
CA VAL A 105 -11.71 1.94 -0.15
C VAL A 105 -12.14 1.55 1.27
N SER A 106 -11.44 0.62 1.91
CA SER A 106 -11.80 0.16 3.26
C SER A 106 -11.67 1.25 4.33
N LYS A 107 -10.66 2.13 4.23
CA LYS A 107 -10.50 3.27 5.15
C LYS A 107 -11.60 4.30 4.98
N GLU A 108 -12.03 4.57 3.74
CA GLU A 108 -13.09 5.53 3.47
C GLU A 108 -14.46 5.01 3.95
N GLN A 109 -14.76 3.73 3.71
CA GLN A 109 -15.95 3.07 4.26
C GLN A 109 -15.96 3.10 5.79
N LEU A 110 -14.81 2.82 6.42
CA LEU A 110 -14.71 2.87 7.88
C LEU A 110 -14.96 4.28 8.42
N LYS A 111 -14.42 5.31 7.79
CA LYS A 111 -14.70 6.71 8.17
C LYS A 111 -16.18 7.05 8.05
N GLN A 112 -16.83 6.64 6.95
CA GLN A 112 -18.26 6.85 6.77
C GLN A 112 -19.09 6.17 7.85
N VAL A 113 -18.78 4.92 8.19
CA VAL A 113 -19.48 4.19 9.26
C VAL A 113 -19.25 4.85 10.61
N VAL A 114 -18.02 5.22 10.95
CA VAL A 114 -17.73 5.91 12.22
C VAL A 114 -18.47 7.24 12.30
N GLN A 115 -18.51 8.00 11.21
CA GLN A 115 -19.18 9.29 11.17
C GLN A 115 -20.70 9.16 11.30
N GLN A 116 -21.32 8.25 10.55
CA GLN A 116 -22.76 7.97 10.66
C GLN A 116 -23.14 7.55 12.09
N ARG A 117 -22.35 6.65 12.70
CA ARG A 117 -22.60 6.21 14.08
C ARG A 117 -22.42 7.34 15.09
N THR A 118 -21.49 8.26 14.84
CA THR A 118 -21.29 9.43 15.69
C THR A 118 -22.49 10.37 15.60
N GLU A 119 -23.01 10.61 14.41
CA GLU A 119 -24.23 11.41 14.20
C GLU A 119 -25.45 10.77 14.88
N GLU A 120 -25.65 9.46 14.69
CA GLU A 120 -26.72 8.69 15.34
C GLU A 120 -26.62 8.78 16.88
N LEU A 121 -25.40 8.67 17.43
CA LEU A 121 -25.17 8.81 18.88
C LEU A 121 -25.48 10.22 19.38
N ILE A 122 -25.07 11.26 18.66
CA ILE A 122 -25.35 12.65 19.03
C ILE A 122 -26.86 12.88 19.08
N THR A 123 -27.59 12.46 18.05
CA THR A 123 -29.06 12.57 18.03
C THR A 123 -29.72 11.79 19.16
N ALA A 124 -29.20 10.60 19.49
CA ALA A 124 -29.73 9.82 20.62
C ALA A 124 -29.47 10.51 21.97
N ILE A 125 -28.29 11.11 22.15
CA ILE A 125 -27.94 11.88 23.35
C ILE A 125 -28.87 13.09 23.49
N GLU A 126 -29.04 13.89 22.44
CA GLU A 126 -29.92 15.07 22.45
C GLU A 126 -31.37 14.69 22.83
N LYS A 127 -31.87 13.57 22.29
CA LYS A 127 -33.21 13.08 22.63
C LYS A 127 -33.33 12.64 24.08
N LEU A 128 -32.32 11.95 24.62
CA LEU A 128 -32.30 11.53 26.02
C LEU A 128 -32.20 12.74 26.97
N GLU A 129 -31.40 13.75 26.62
CA GLU A 129 -31.32 14.99 27.39
C GLU A 129 -32.66 15.75 27.42
N GLN A 130 -33.37 15.77 26.29
CA GLN A 130 -34.72 16.33 26.23
C GLN A 130 -35.68 15.55 27.13
N GLU A 131 -35.69 14.22 27.06
CA GLU A 131 -36.55 13.38 27.90
C GLU A 131 -36.26 13.56 29.41
N ILE A 132 -34.98 13.62 29.80
CA ILE A 132 -34.57 13.89 31.19
C ILE A 132 -35.10 15.26 31.65
N THR A 133 -35.02 16.27 30.79
CA THR A 133 -35.49 17.62 31.09
C THR A 133 -37.00 17.64 31.29
N ASP A 134 -37.75 16.96 30.42
CA ASP A 134 -39.20 16.88 30.52
C ASP A 134 -39.64 16.10 31.77
N ARG A 135 -39.00 14.95 32.07
CA ARG A 135 -39.25 14.19 33.31
C ARG A 135 -39.01 15.03 34.56
N LYS A 136 -37.89 15.77 34.62
CA LYS A 136 -37.58 16.66 35.75
C LYS A 136 -38.63 17.77 35.94
N ARG A 137 -39.19 18.31 34.86
CA ARG A 137 -40.27 19.32 34.93
C ARG A 137 -41.56 18.73 35.50
N VAL A 138 -41.95 17.54 35.04
CA VAL A 138 -43.14 16.83 35.53
C VAL A 138 -43.00 16.47 37.01
N GLU A 139 -41.85 15.94 37.42
CA GLU A 139 -41.56 15.63 38.82
C GLU A 139 -41.61 16.87 39.72
N LYS A 140 -41.07 18.01 39.25
CA LYS A 140 -41.11 19.26 40.01
C LYS A 140 -42.54 19.79 40.16
N ALA A 141 -43.33 19.78 39.08
CA ALA A 141 -44.73 20.20 39.13
C ALA A 141 -45.56 19.29 40.05
N LEU A 142 -45.32 17.98 40.03
CA LEU A 142 -45.94 17.04 40.96
C LEU A 142 -45.61 17.35 42.42
N ARG A 143 -44.34 17.64 42.74
CA ARG A 143 -43.93 18.03 44.11
C ARG A 143 -44.57 19.33 44.56
N GLU A 144 -44.60 20.35 43.72
CA GLU A 144 -45.24 21.64 44.03
C GLU A 144 -46.75 21.47 44.26
N LEU A 145 -47.41 20.60 43.49
CA LEU A 145 -48.79 20.21 43.74
C LEU A 145 -48.90 19.48 45.08
N GLU A 146 -48.12 18.45 45.33
CA GLU A 146 -48.16 17.69 46.58
C GLU A 146 -47.99 18.59 47.82
N GLU A 147 -47.02 19.51 47.81
CA GLU A 147 -46.82 20.50 48.87
C GLU A 147 -48.03 21.44 49.05
N LYS A 148 -48.63 21.89 47.94
CA LYS A 148 -49.84 22.72 47.97
C LYS A 148 -51.03 21.96 48.57
N TRP A 149 -51.21 20.69 48.22
CA TRP A 149 -52.30 19.87 48.74
C TRP A 149 -52.11 19.51 50.21
N ARG A 150 -50.86 19.26 50.64
CA ARG A 150 -50.52 19.09 52.07
C ARG A 150 -50.78 20.34 52.89
N SER A 151 -50.43 21.53 52.39
CA SER A 151 -50.69 22.79 53.12
C SER A 151 -52.18 23.14 53.25
N LEU A 152 -53.03 22.62 52.35
CA LEU A 152 -54.49 22.73 52.40
C LEU A 152 -55.16 21.67 53.30
N GLY A 153 -54.39 20.73 53.88
CA GLY A 153 -54.91 19.69 54.76
C GLY A 153 -55.71 18.59 54.05
N LEU A 154 -55.57 18.44 52.73
CA LEU A 154 -56.34 17.50 51.90
C LEU A 154 -55.62 16.14 51.69
N VAL A 155 -54.42 15.97 52.23
CA VAL A 155 -53.62 14.74 52.12
C VAL A 155 -53.11 14.37 53.52
N GLN A 156 -53.63 13.28 54.11
CA GLN A 156 -53.10 12.63 55.32
C GLN A 156 -52.41 11.32 54.89
N GLU A 157 -51.25 11.04 55.51
CA GLU A 157 -50.52 9.76 55.37
C GLU A 157 -51.39 8.54 55.71
#